data_AF-E6TU28-F1
#
_entry.id   AF-E6TU28-F1
#
_cell.length_a   1.000
_cell.length_b   1.000
_cell.length_c   1.000
_cell.angle_alpha   90.00
_cell.angle_beta   90.00
_cell.angle_gamma   90.00
#
_symmetry.space_group_name_H-M   'P 1'
#
loop_
_entity.id
_entity.type
_entity.pdbx_description
1 polymer ?
#
loop_
_entity_poly.entity_id
_entity_poly.type
_entity_poly.pdbx_seq_one_letter_code
_entity_poly.pdbx_strand_id
1 'polypeptide(L)' 'MLCDCGGVLVVIAIEDIPKHLSSKEKIMYNRVCDVQCQKCDKIQYSQPYDDGNLLNLVKETKKI' A
#
# COMPACT_ATOMS: atom_id res chain seq x y z
N MET A 1 -8.81 3.12 -7.69
CA MET A 1 -8.08 1.84 -7.86
C MET A 1 -8.30 1.16 -9.23
N LEU A 2 -7.88 1.79 -10.33
CA LEU A 2 -7.81 1.17 -11.66
C LEU A 2 -6.35 1.23 -12.13
N CYS A 3 -5.86 0.16 -12.75
CA CYS A 3 -4.55 0.13 -13.37
C CYS A 3 -4.58 0.90 -14.71
N ASP A 4 -3.43 1.41 -15.14
CA ASP A 4 -3.27 2.12 -16.43
C ASP A 4 -3.78 1.33 -17.66
N CYS A 5 -3.86 0.00 -17.56
CA CYS A 5 -4.39 -0.89 -18.60
C CYS A 5 -5.93 -1.04 -18.57
N GLY A 6 -6.61 -0.32 -17.67
CA GLY A 6 -8.05 -0.42 -17.40
C GLY A 6 -8.46 -1.62 -16.54
N GLY A 7 -7.52 -2.37 -15.97
CA GLY A 7 -7.79 -3.50 -15.08
C GLY A 7 -8.00 -3.07 -13.62
N VAL A 8 -8.65 -3.92 -12.82
CA VAL A 8 -8.84 -3.68 -11.38
C VAL A 8 -7.57 -4.02 -10.61
N LEU A 9 -7.18 -3.14 -9.68
CA LEU A 9 -6.09 -3.38 -8.72
C LEU A 9 -6.64 -3.98 -7.43
N VAL A 10 -6.03 -5.06 -6.94
CA VAL A 10 -6.45 -5.79 -5.74
C VAL A 10 -5.30 -5.86 -4.75
N VAL A 11 -5.57 -5.62 -3.46
CA VAL A 11 -4.58 -5.73 -2.39
C VAL A 11 -4.06 -7.16 -2.26
N ILE A 12 -2.74 -7.32 -2.31
CA ILE A 12 -2.06 -8.61 -2.15
C ILE A 12 -1.17 -8.68 -0.90
N ALA A 13 -0.76 -7.53 -0.35
CA ALA A 13 -0.01 -7.44 0.90
C ALA A 13 -0.31 -6.13 1.64
N ILE A 14 -0.18 -6.15 2.97
CA ILE A 14 -0.35 -4.98 3.84
C ILE A 14 0.89 -4.86 4.72
N GLU A 15 1.42 -3.65 4.88
CA GLU A 15 2.56 -3.37 5.76
C GLU A 15 2.22 -3.74 7.22
N ASP A 16 3.10 -4.50 7.86
CA ASP A 16 3.04 -4.74 9.30
C ASP A 16 3.38 -3.48 10.09
N ILE A 17 2.66 -3.25 11.19
CA ILE A 17 2.98 -2.14 12.09
C ILE A 17 4.30 -2.43 12.81
N PRO A 18 5.29 -1.53 12.80
CA PRO A 18 6.58 -1.76 13.45
C PRO A 18 6.42 -2.06 14.94
N LYS A 19 7.08 -3.14 15.40
CA LYS A 19 6.92 -3.66 16.76
C LYS A 19 7.38 -2.68 17.85
N HIS A 20 8.32 -1.80 17.52
CA HIS A 20 8.92 -0.84 18.45
C HIS A 20 8.03 0.38 18.75
N LEU A 21 6.92 0.57 18.03
CA LEU A 21 6.01 1.68 18.26
C LEU A 21 5.20 1.49 19.55
N SER A 22 5.00 2.58 20.30
CA SER A 22 4.07 2.63 21.42
C SER A 22 2.61 2.47 20.94
N SER A 23 1.70 2.12 21.85
CA SER A 23 0.27 1.96 21.50
C SER A 23 -0.33 3.21 20.86
N LYS A 24 0.09 4.41 21.28
CA LYS A 24 -0.36 5.68 20.71
C LYS A 24 0.15 5.87 19.28
N GLU A 25 1.42 5.55 19.04
CA GLU A 25 2.02 5.64 17.70
C GLU A 25 1.42 4.62 16.74
N LYS A 26 1.09 3.42 17.21
CA LYS A 26 0.42 2.38 16.39
C LYS A 26 -0.94 2.83 15.87
N ILE A 27 -1.71 3.58 16.67
CA ILE A 27 -3.03 4.12 16.26
C ILE A 27 -2.87 5.15 15.14
N MET A 28 -1.79 5.93 15.16
CA MET A 28 -1.51 6.96 14.16
C MET A 28 -0.69 6.44 12.97
N TYR A 29 -0.39 5.13 12.92
CA TYR A 29 0.48 4.56 11.90
C TYR A 29 -0.28 4.30 10.60
N ASN A 30 0.00 5.11 9.58
CA ASN A 30 -0.53 4.90 8.24
C ASN A 30 0.24 3.77 7.54
N ARG A 31 -0.41 2.61 7.43
CA ARG A 31 0.11 1.45 6.68
C ARG A 31 -0.07 1.67 5.18
N VAL A 32 0.86 1.13 4.41
CA VAL A 32 0.72 0.99 2.96
C VAL A 32 0.34 -0.44 2.57
N CYS A 33 -0.10 -0.63 1.33
CA CYS A 33 -0.40 -1.93 0.76
C CYS A 33 0.24 -2.12 -0.61
N ASP A 34 0.52 -3.36 -0.96
CA ASP A 34 0.88 -3.72 -2.33
C ASP A 34 -0.38 -4.21 -3.05
N VAL A 35 -0.58 -3.77 -4.28
CA VAL A 35 -1.74 -4.12 -5.10
C VAL A 35 -1.31 -4.74 -6.42
N GLN A 36 -2.07 -5.71 -6.92
CA GLN A 36 -1.82 -6.36 -8.20
C GLN A 36 -3.00 -6.15 -9.15
N CYS A 37 -2.70 -5.82 -10.41
CA CYS A 37 -3.70 -5.72 -11.45
C CYS A 37 -4.16 -7.12 -11.90
N GLN A 38 -5.47 -7.38 -11.84
CA GLN A 38 -6.06 -8.65 -12.27
C GLN A 38 -6.13 -8.84 -13.79
N LYS A 39 -5.61 -7.89 -14.58
CA LYS A 39 -5.64 -7.92 -16.04
C LYS A 39 -4.25 -8.03 -16.68
N CYS A 40 -3.25 -7.34 -16.14
CA CYS A 40 -1.90 -7.33 -16.70
C CYS A 40 -0.82 -7.77 -15.70
N ASP A 41 -1.22 -8.27 -14.53
CA ASP A 41 -0.34 -8.78 -13.45
C ASP A 41 0.68 -7.78 -12.89
N LYS A 42 0.62 -6.51 -13.29
CA LYS A 42 1.46 -5.44 -12.74
C LYS A 42 1.21 -5.26 -11.25
N ILE A 43 2.28 -5.31 -10.47
CA ILE A 43 2.27 -5.03 -9.03
C ILE A 43 2.64 -3.55 -8.82
N GLN A 44 1.86 -2.85 -8.01
CA GLN A 44 2.18 -1.53 -7.48
C GLN A 44 2.44 -1.66 -5.99
N TYR A 45 3.61 -1.23 -5.57
CA TYR A 45 4.04 -1.34 -4.18
C TYR A 45 3.69 -0.09 -3.38
N SER A 46 3.53 -0.24 -2.08
CA SER A 46 3.42 0.87 -1.13
C SER A 46 2.33 1.90 -1.45
N GLN A 47 1.18 1.41 -1.92
CA GLN A 47 0.01 2.23 -2.19
C GLN A 47 -0.70 2.62 -0.88
N PRO A 48 -1.26 3.85 -0.80
CA PRO A 48 -2.07 4.27 0.34
C PRO A 48 -3.45 3.58 0.31
N TYR A 49 -4.04 3.38 1.50
CA TYR A 49 -5.25 2.58 1.66
C TYR A 49 -6.56 3.23 1.14
N ASP A 50 -6.60 4.53 0.81
CA ASP A 50 -7.86 5.26 0.51
C ASP A 50 -7.71 6.43 -0.47
N ASP A 51 -7.32 6.22 -1.74
CA ASP A 51 -7.20 7.28 -2.80
C ASP A 51 -6.61 8.61 -2.25
N GLY A 52 -5.63 8.47 -1.35
CA GLY A 52 -5.39 9.43 -0.26
C GLY A 52 -5.21 10.86 -0.75
N ASN A 53 -6.22 11.71 -0.49
CA ASN A 53 -6.07 13.17 -0.58
C ASN A 53 -5.02 13.74 0.41
N LEU A 54 -4.48 12.89 1.27
CA LEU A 54 -3.29 13.15 2.07
C LEU A 54 -2.14 12.34 1.47
N LEU A 55 -1.16 13.05 0.89
CA LEU A 55 0.11 12.53 0.37
C LEU A 55 0.81 11.68 1.44
N ASN A 56 0.46 10.40 1.55
CA ASN A 56 1.27 9.45 2.26
C ASN A 56 2.53 9.25 1.43
N LEU A 57 3.70 9.46 2.05
CA LEU A 57 4.99 9.20 1.41
C LEU A 57 5.02 7.72 0.98
N VAL A 58 5.02 7.49 -0.34
CA VAL A 58 5.26 6.17 -0.92
C VAL A 58 6.65 5.73 -0.43
N LYS A 59 6.68 4.71 0.43
CA LYS A 59 7.93 4.15 0.96
C LYS A 59 8.47 3.12 -0.02
N GLU A 60 9.77 3.14 -0.29
CA GLU A 60 10.38 2.05 -1.06
C GLU A 60 10.32 0.74 -0.24
N THR A 61 9.61 -0.27 -0.74
CA THR A 61 9.62 -1.62 -0.15
C THR A 61 10.75 -2.45 -0.74
N LYS A 62 11.20 -3.46 0.04
CA LYS A 62 12.33 -4.32 -0.30
C LYS A 62 12.04 -5.09 -1.60
N LYS A 63 12.87 -4.92 -2.63
CA LYS A 63 12.77 -5.70 -3.87
C LYS A 63 13.13 -7.17 -3.59
N ILE A 64 12.29 -8.08 -4.09
CA ILE A 64 12.48 -9.53 -4.06
C ILE A 64 13.56 -9.92 -5.07
#